data_AF-A0A4Y7TDM6-F1
#
_entry.id   AF-A0A4Y7TDM6-F1
#
_cell.length_a   1.000
_cell.length_b   1.000
_cell.length_c   1.000
_cell.angle_alpha   90.00
_cell.angle_beta   90.00
_cell.angle_gamma   90.00
#
_symmetry.space_group_name_H-M   'P 1'
#
loop_
_entity.id
_entity.type
_entity.pdbx_description
1 polymer ?
#
loop_
_entity_poly.entity_id
_entity_poly.type
_entity_poly.pdbx_seq_one_letter_code
_entity_poly.pdbx_strand_id
1 'polypeptide(L)'
;MLASGKGLACWQPRPQHPIEDGEGVMPRDVGMFSVQEGFQKISNIWDDEDSLRKTAAAQGYEVPYNTPTKGVNITRREYPAGDTVVQGTTSETNYEADGQNVTGFQFRHLKRHPKGGVLAITPTAVSEKLAVSVQRLLYDHILRHAELLYRHAIASHNILDNEGLYIVTGCVKSESWALAGFSDPMVPPEDKLLLVRRRSGSRTNSLGDPQYVWTKGGTADGYSGTSEVSDSRDQCLFLRGYKLDLLQPLRLRVRGTKLSV
;
A
#
# COMPACT_ATOMS: atom_id res chain seq x y z
N MET A 1 -10.46 -7.19 -5.08
CA MET A 1 -8.99 -7.01 -5.17
C MET A 1 -8.18 -7.99 -4.31
N LEU A 2 -8.66 -8.45 -3.15
CA LEU A 2 -7.95 -9.42 -2.28
C LEU A 2 -7.58 -10.76 -2.97
N ALA A 3 -8.36 -11.22 -3.95
CA ALA A 3 -8.13 -12.49 -4.65
C ALA A 3 -7.04 -12.46 -5.74
N SER A 4 -6.37 -11.31 -5.97
CA SER A 4 -5.36 -11.16 -7.04
C SER A 4 -4.00 -11.79 -6.72
N GLY A 5 -3.80 -12.22 -5.46
CA GLY A 5 -2.48 -12.63 -4.96
C GLY A 5 -1.46 -11.49 -4.90
N LYS A 6 -1.87 -10.24 -5.12
CA LYS A 6 -0.97 -9.08 -5.08
C LYS A 6 -0.77 -8.47 -3.70
N GLY A 7 -1.63 -8.82 -2.74
CA GLY A 7 -1.62 -8.28 -1.38
C GLY A 7 -2.91 -7.53 -1.04
N LEU A 8 -2.89 -6.77 0.05
CA LEU A 8 -3.94 -5.82 0.40
C LEU A 8 -3.87 -4.64 -0.57
N ALA A 9 -5.01 -4.26 -1.14
CA ALA A 9 -5.09 -3.10 -2.01
C ALA A 9 -5.28 -1.82 -1.18
N CYS A 10 -4.54 -0.77 -1.51
CA CYS A 10 -4.71 0.54 -0.90
C CYS A 10 -5.70 1.35 -1.76
N TRP A 11 -6.82 1.78 -1.16
CA TRP A 11 -7.77 2.68 -1.84
C TRP A 11 -7.29 4.12 -1.87
N GLN A 12 -6.43 4.48 -0.91
CA GLN A 12 -5.66 5.72 -0.90
C GLN A 12 -4.15 5.37 -0.93
N PRO A 13 -3.56 5.19 -2.13
CA PRO A 13 -2.13 4.90 -2.27
C PRO A 13 -1.17 5.99 -1.79
N ARG A 14 -1.65 7.23 -1.64
CA ARG A 14 -0.81 8.36 -1.24
C ARG A 14 -0.23 8.11 0.17
N PRO A 15 1.08 8.33 0.38
CA PRO A 15 1.66 8.27 1.72
C PRO A 15 1.05 9.34 2.63
N GLN A 16 0.98 9.09 3.93
CA GLN A 16 0.64 10.13 4.89
C GLN A 16 1.79 11.15 4.98
N HIS A 17 1.43 12.43 4.99
CA HIS A 17 2.40 13.51 5.16
C HIS A 17 2.67 13.76 6.66
N PRO A 18 3.89 14.19 7.01
CA PRO A 18 5.04 14.40 6.13
C PRO A 18 5.70 13.08 5.69
N ILE A 19 6.13 12.98 4.43
CA ILE A 19 6.94 11.86 3.98
C ILE A 19 8.37 12.13 4.48
N GLU A 20 8.75 11.51 5.59
CA GLU A 20 10.08 11.76 6.19
C GLU A 20 11.23 11.31 5.26
N ASP A 21 11.03 10.25 4.48
CA ASP A 21 12.09 9.57 3.73
C ASP A 21 11.98 9.72 2.19
N GLY A 22 10.91 10.32 1.68
CA GLY A 22 10.61 10.44 0.23
C GLY A 22 10.28 9.13 -0.50
N GLU A 23 10.51 7.95 0.10
CA GLU A 23 10.36 6.64 -0.57
C GLU A 23 8.95 6.00 -0.43
N GLY A 24 8.09 6.58 0.40
CA GLY A 24 6.79 6.01 0.76
C GLY A 24 6.94 4.70 1.53
N VAL A 25 6.05 3.74 1.29
CA VAL A 25 6.06 2.46 2.00
C VAL A 25 7.21 1.56 1.53
N MET A 26 7.99 1.05 2.46
CA MET A 26 9.10 0.16 2.20
C MET A 26 8.86 -1.21 2.80
N PRO A 27 9.45 -2.28 2.20
CA PRO A 27 9.57 -3.52 2.93
C PRO A 27 10.23 -3.23 4.27
N ARG A 28 9.74 -3.96 5.29
CA ARG A 28 10.21 -3.96 6.67
C ARG A 28 9.61 -2.86 7.55
N ASP A 29 8.79 -1.99 6.97
CA ASP A 29 7.98 -1.03 7.71
C ASP A 29 6.96 -1.75 8.60
N VAL A 30 6.74 -1.18 9.78
CA VAL A 30 5.74 -1.55 10.76
C VAL A 30 4.79 -0.38 10.88
N GLY A 31 3.49 -0.67 10.88
CA GLY A 31 2.50 0.37 10.88
C GLY A 31 1.09 -0.15 11.10
N MET A 32 0.12 0.75 10.96
CA MET A 32 -1.30 0.39 10.93
C MET A 32 -1.78 0.36 9.48
N PHE A 33 -2.75 -0.49 9.19
CA PHE A 33 -3.40 -0.53 7.89
C PHE A 33 -4.90 -0.37 8.04
N SER A 34 -5.47 0.62 7.35
CA SER A 34 -6.91 0.76 7.18
C SER A 34 -7.26 0.83 5.69
N VAL A 35 -8.47 0.42 5.35
CA VAL A 35 -8.95 0.47 3.96
C VAL A 35 -9.08 1.91 3.47
N GLN A 36 -9.44 2.82 4.39
CA GLN A 36 -9.70 4.23 4.09
C GLN A 36 -8.40 5.03 3.94
N GLU A 37 -7.49 4.89 4.90
CA GLU A 37 -6.30 5.75 5.02
C GLU A 37 -5.02 5.07 4.50
N GLY A 38 -5.12 3.80 4.06
CA GLY A 38 -3.98 3.03 3.60
C GLY A 38 -3.05 2.61 4.75
N PHE A 39 -1.75 2.59 4.49
CA PHE A 39 -0.74 2.20 5.47
C PHE A 39 -0.09 3.41 6.12
N GLN A 40 -0.04 3.38 7.45
CA GLN A 40 0.49 4.42 8.30
C GLN A 40 1.75 3.90 8.96
N LYS A 41 2.91 4.34 8.47
CA LYS A 41 4.21 3.91 8.99
C LYS A 41 4.38 4.44 10.42
N ILE A 42 4.83 3.55 11.30
CA ILE A 42 5.20 3.85 12.69
C ILE A 42 6.72 3.77 12.85
N SER A 43 7.33 2.74 12.28
CA SER A 43 8.78 2.51 12.30
C SER A 43 9.20 1.53 11.20
N ASN A 44 10.49 1.32 11.03
CA ASN A 44 11.09 0.27 10.22
C ASN A 44 11.94 -0.65 11.10
N ILE A 45 11.72 -1.97 11.02
CA ILE A 45 12.39 -2.95 11.91
C ILE A 45 13.91 -2.83 11.90
N TRP A 46 14.50 -2.52 10.75
CA TRP A 46 15.95 -2.39 10.59
C TRP A 46 16.44 -0.98 10.77
N ASP A 47 15.76 -0.02 10.16
CA ASP A 47 16.27 1.34 10.12
C ASP A 47 16.06 2.05 11.47
N ASP A 48 15.12 1.57 12.32
CA ASP A 48 14.87 2.05 13.69
C ASP A 48 15.36 1.09 14.80
N GLU A 49 16.37 0.27 14.52
CA GLU A 49 16.88 -0.72 15.47
C GLU A 49 17.26 -0.11 16.84
N ASP A 50 17.95 1.03 16.84
CA ASP A 50 18.37 1.69 18.08
C ASP A 50 17.18 2.24 18.90
N SER A 51 16.11 2.69 18.23
CA SER A 51 14.89 3.15 18.88
C SER A 51 14.14 1.99 19.55
N LEU A 52 14.11 0.83 18.88
CA LEU A 52 13.54 -0.40 19.41
C LEU A 52 14.36 -0.94 20.60
N ARG A 53 15.70 -0.88 20.54
CA ARG A 53 16.56 -1.23 21.68
C ARG A 53 16.35 -0.31 22.88
N LYS A 54 16.22 1.00 22.67
CA LYS A 54 15.91 1.96 23.74
C LYS A 54 14.58 1.64 24.40
N THR A 55 13.57 1.28 23.62
CA THR A 55 12.26 0.85 24.12
C THR A 55 12.38 -0.43 24.96
N ALA A 56 13.13 -1.42 24.46
CA ALA A 56 13.38 -2.66 25.17
C ALA A 56 14.04 -2.42 26.55
N ALA A 57 15.07 -1.56 26.58
CA ALA A 57 15.76 -1.19 27.81
C ALA A 57 14.85 -0.44 28.79
N ALA A 58 14.09 0.54 28.32
CA ALA A 58 13.19 1.34 29.15
C ALA A 58 12.06 0.52 29.78
N GLN A 59 11.66 -0.58 29.15
CA GLN A 59 10.54 -1.42 29.57
C GLN A 59 10.96 -2.76 30.19
N GLY A 60 12.25 -2.91 30.51
CA GLY A 60 12.79 -4.13 31.12
C GLY A 60 12.55 -5.38 30.27
N TYR A 61 12.56 -5.26 28.95
CA TYR A 61 12.34 -6.39 28.05
C TYR A 61 13.55 -7.32 28.10
N GLU A 62 13.34 -8.54 28.60
CA GLU A 62 14.42 -9.48 28.93
C GLU A 62 15.14 -10.06 27.71
N VAL A 63 14.46 -10.13 26.56
CA VAL A 63 15.04 -10.73 25.35
C VAL A 63 15.86 -9.69 24.59
N PRO A 64 17.16 -9.92 24.33
CA PRO A 64 17.99 -9.00 23.57
C PRO A 64 17.39 -8.72 22.19
N TYR A 65 17.30 -7.44 21.82
CA TYR A 65 16.82 -7.03 20.50
C TYR A 65 17.98 -6.79 19.54
N ASN A 66 18.14 -7.71 18.59
CA ASN A 66 19.07 -7.57 17.47
C ASN A 66 18.30 -7.86 16.18
N THR A 67 18.43 -6.98 15.20
CA THR A 67 17.77 -7.21 13.90
C THR A 67 18.42 -8.40 13.18
N PRO A 68 17.64 -9.17 12.41
CA PRO A 68 18.21 -10.18 11.52
C PRO A 68 19.20 -9.51 10.56
N THR A 69 20.21 -10.23 10.05
CA THR A 69 21.13 -9.68 9.06
C THR A 69 20.35 -9.02 7.92
N LYS A 70 20.63 -7.74 7.63
CA LYS A 70 19.98 -6.96 6.56
C LYS A 70 20.32 -7.59 5.22
N GLY A 71 19.47 -8.51 4.77
CA GLY A 71 19.57 -9.07 3.42
C GLY A 71 19.15 -7.98 2.45
N VAL A 72 20.08 -7.50 1.62
CA VAL A 72 19.83 -6.49 0.57
C VAL A 72 18.98 -7.05 -0.60
N ASN A 73 18.49 -8.29 -0.46
CA ASN A 73 17.79 -9.02 -1.51
C ASN A 73 16.32 -8.59 -1.60
N ILE A 74 16.08 -7.36 -2.05
CA ILE A 74 14.78 -6.92 -2.55
C ILE A 74 14.65 -7.39 -3.99
N THR A 75 13.72 -8.30 -4.25
CA THR A 75 13.34 -8.65 -5.62
C THR A 75 12.46 -7.55 -6.18
N ARG A 76 12.84 -7.03 -7.36
CA ARG A 76 12.07 -6.03 -8.09
C ARG A 76 11.39 -6.65 -9.31
N ARG A 77 10.15 -6.24 -9.56
CA ARG A 77 9.40 -6.58 -10.78
C ARG A 77 8.63 -5.37 -11.26
N GLU A 78 8.77 -5.02 -12.52
CA GLU A 78 8.02 -3.93 -13.13
C GLU A 78 6.70 -4.43 -13.71
N TYR A 79 5.70 -3.55 -13.67
CA TYR A 79 4.41 -3.69 -14.33
C TYR A 79 4.24 -2.53 -15.31
N PRO A 80 4.16 -2.79 -16.62
CA PRO A 80 3.97 -1.72 -17.61
C PRO A 80 2.63 -1.01 -17.45
N ALA A 81 2.53 0.18 -18.03
CA ALA A 81 1.29 0.94 -18.08
C ALA A 81 0.17 0.17 -18.81
N GLY A 82 -1.05 0.25 -18.30
CA GLY A 82 -2.21 -0.44 -18.85
C GLY A 82 -2.34 -1.92 -18.45
N ASP A 83 -1.38 -2.47 -17.71
CA ASP A 83 -1.48 -3.82 -17.14
C ASP A 83 -2.73 -3.95 -16.24
N THR A 84 -3.40 -5.10 -16.35
CA THR A 84 -4.54 -5.43 -15.50
C THR A 84 -4.14 -6.43 -14.42
N VAL A 85 -4.60 -6.19 -13.20
CA VAL A 85 -4.19 -6.99 -12.03
C VAL A 85 -5.12 -8.20 -11.80
N VAL A 86 -6.35 -8.19 -12.33
CA VAL A 86 -7.37 -9.23 -12.11
C VAL A 86 -8.20 -9.45 -13.37
N GLN A 87 -8.53 -10.71 -13.67
CA GLN A 87 -9.46 -11.09 -14.74
C GLN A 87 -10.90 -10.68 -14.41
N GLY A 88 -11.60 -10.03 -15.34
CA GLY A 88 -13.01 -9.61 -15.15
C GLY A 88 -13.40 -8.34 -15.90
N THR A 89 -12.41 -7.61 -16.41
CA THR A 89 -12.57 -6.36 -17.17
C THR A 89 -11.70 -6.42 -18.41
N THR A 90 -12.17 -5.89 -19.54
CA THR A 90 -11.29 -5.61 -20.69
C THR A 90 -10.46 -4.36 -20.42
N SER A 91 -9.31 -4.26 -21.05
CA SER A 91 -8.48 -3.07 -21.07
C SER A 91 -8.11 -2.77 -22.52
N GLU A 92 -8.46 -1.58 -22.98
CA GLU A 92 -8.09 -1.06 -24.30
C GLU A 92 -7.26 0.21 -24.09
N THR A 93 -6.08 0.27 -24.70
CA THR A 93 -5.22 1.45 -24.66
C THR A 93 -5.59 2.37 -25.82
N ASN A 94 -5.86 3.63 -25.52
CA ASN A 94 -6.11 4.66 -26.52
C ASN A 94 -4.80 5.37 -26.86
N TYR A 95 -4.56 5.59 -28.14
CA TYR A 95 -3.37 6.26 -28.67
C TYR A 95 -3.73 7.57 -29.37
N GLU A 96 -2.77 8.47 -29.51
CA GLU A 96 -2.88 9.61 -30.43
C GLU A 96 -2.89 9.11 -31.89
N ALA A 97 -3.20 10.00 -32.83
CA ALA A 97 -3.26 9.66 -34.26
C ALA A 97 -1.93 9.11 -34.82
N ASP A 98 -0.81 9.41 -34.15
CA ASP A 98 0.52 8.89 -34.47
C ASP A 98 0.74 7.43 -34.03
N GLY A 99 -0.15 6.89 -33.19
CA GLY A 99 -0.03 5.54 -32.61
C GLY A 99 1.10 5.38 -31.59
N GLN A 100 1.83 6.44 -31.26
CA GLN A 100 3.00 6.39 -30.38
C GLN A 100 2.66 6.82 -28.95
N ASN A 101 1.83 7.86 -28.80
CA ASN A 101 1.52 8.41 -27.48
C ASN A 101 0.23 7.84 -26.92
N VAL A 102 0.29 7.31 -25.69
CA VAL A 102 -0.92 6.88 -24.96
C VAL A 102 -1.71 8.11 -24.49
N THR A 103 -2.99 8.17 -24.89
CA THR A 103 -3.95 9.22 -24.50
C THR A 103 -4.84 8.80 -23.35
N GLY A 104 -4.96 7.51 -23.08
CA GLY A 104 -5.85 7.01 -22.04
C GLY A 104 -6.10 5.52 -22.14
N PHE A 105 -7.03 5.06 -21.31
CA PHE A 105 -7.42 3.66 -21.21
C PHE A 105 -8.94 3.55 -21.11
N GLN A 106 -9.51 2.56 -21.78
CA GLN A 106 -10.90 2.19 -21.68
C GLN A 106 -11.02 0.83 -21.01
N PHE A 107 -11.90 0.75 -20.02
CA PHE A 107 -12.19 -0.48 -19.31
C PHE A 107 -13.66 -0.83 -19.45
N ARG A 108 -13.95 -2.10 -19.75
CA ARG A 108 -15.33 -2.58 -19.86
C ARG A 108 -15.54 -3.86 -19.05
N HIS A 109 -16.62 -3.91 -18.29
CA HIS A 109 -16.98 -5.12 -17.55
C HIS A 109 -17.74 -6.09 -18.45
N LEU A 110 -17.24 -7.33 -18.53
CA LEU A 110 -17.78 -8.35 -19.45
C LEU A 110 -18.97 -9.12 -18.85
N LYS A 111 -19.12 -9.13 -17.53
CA LYS A 111 -20.19 -9.84 -16.81
C LYS A 111 -20.84 -8.90 -15.80
N ARG A 112 -22.15 -9.09 -15.58
CA ARG A 112 -22.91 -8.41 -14.52
C ARG A 112 -22.44 -8.88 -13.16
N HIS A 113 -21.37 -8.28 -12.66
CA HIS A 113 -20.96 -8.42 -11.28
C HIS A 113 -21.64 -7.33 -10.46
N PRO A 114 -22.19 -7.65 -9.27
CA PRO A 114 -22.83 -6.65 -8.42
C PRO A 114 -21.81 -5.69 -7.81
N LYS A 115 -20.53 -6.03 -7.78
CA LYS A 115 -19.46 -5.18 -7.25
C LYS A 115 -18.12 -5.48 -7.91
N GLY A 116 -17.25 -4.49 -7.98
CA GLY A 116 -15.92 -4.65 -8.56
C GLY A 116 -15.08 -3.39 -8.45
N GLY A 117 -13.90 -3.44 -9.05
CA GLY A 117 -13.03 -2.28 -9.16
C GLY A 117 -11.93 -2.47 -10.19
N VAL A 118 -11.45 -1.35 -10.71
CA VAL A 118 -10.37 -1.24 -11.69
C VAL A 118 -9.27 -0.40 -11.08
N LEU A 119 -8.06 -0.96 -11.02
CA LEU A 119 -6.85 -0.21 -10.73
C LEU A 119 -6.05 -0.13 -12.03
N ALA A 120 -5.91 1.07 -12.55
CA ALA A 120 -5.08 1.37 -13.71
C ALA A 120 -3.68 1.79 -13.25
N ILE A 121 -2.69 1.06 -13.74
CA ILE A 121 -1.28 1.42 -13.63
C ILE A 121 -0.98 2.38 -14.79
N THR A 122 -0.75 3.66 -14.46
CA THR A 122 -0.71 4.75 -15.45
C THR A 122 0.70 4.99 -16.00
N PRO A 123 1.75 5.08 -15.16
CA PRO A 123 3.14 4.83 -15.51
C PRO A 123 3.56 3.47 -14.95
N THR A 124 4.80 3.04 -15.22
CA THR A 124 5.33 1.76 -14.72
C THR A 124 5.25 1.69 -13.20
N ALA A 125 4.58 0.64 -12.68
CA ALA A 125 4.61 0.32 -11.25
C ALA A 125 5.73 -0.67 -10.95
N VAL A 126 6.32 -0.57 -9.76
CA VAL A 126 7.38 -1.47 -9.29
C VAL A 126 6.91 -2.24 -8.08
N SER A 127 6.98 -3.57 -8.18
CA SER A 127 6.92 -4.45 -7.03
C SER A 127 8.27 -4.51 -6.35
N GLU A 128 8.30 -4.27 -5.05
CA GLU A 128 9.46 -4.52 -4.20
C GLU A 128 9.08 -5.58 -3.17
N LYS A 129 9.87 -6.65 -3.06
CA LYS A 129 9.57 -7.76 -2.15
C LYS A 129 10.84 -8.32 -1.53
N LEU A 130 10.81 -8.59 -0.24
CA LEU A 130 11.87 -9.34 0.43
C LEU A 130 11.99 -10.75 -0.16
N ALA A 131 13.22 -11.21 -0.39
CA ALA A 131 13.48 -12.61 -0.74
C ALA A 131 12.90 -13.57 0.32
N VAL A 132 12.47 -14.77 -0.11
CA VAL A 132 11.80 -15.75 0.75
C VAL A 132 12.63 -16.12 1.99
N SER A 133 13.95 -16.21 1.86
CA SER A 133 14.86 -16.46 2.99
C SER A 133 14.80 -15.34 4.04
N VAL A 134 14.79 -14.08 3.61
CA VAL A 134 14.69 -12.91 4.48
C VAL A 134 13.29 -12.83 5.12
N GLN A 135 12.24 -13.18 4.37
CA GLN A 135 10.87 -13.22 4.91
C GLN A 135 10.71 -14.22 6.06
N ARG A 136 11.42 -15.36 6.00
CA ARG A 136 11.43 -16.35 7.09
C ARG A 136 12.15 -15.81 8.31
N LEU A 137 13.34 -15.23 8.14
CA LEU A 137 14.08 -14.61 9.24
C LEU A 137 13.27 -13.49 9.91
N LEU A 138 12.59 -12.67 9.11
CA LEU A 138 11.71 -11.62 9.59
C LEU A 138 10.50 -12.19 10.35
N TYR A 139 9.91 -13.29 9.88
CA TYR A 139 8.80 -13.95 10.57
C TYR A 139 9.22 -14.46 11.95
N ASP A 140 10.36 -15.17 12.04
CA ASP A 140 10.89 -15.66 13.31
C ASP A 140 11.22 -14.52 14.28
N HIS A 141 11.75 -13.41 13.74
CA HIS A 141 12.01 -12.18 14.49
C HIS A 141 10.73 -11.56 15.05
N ILE A 142 9.68 -11.45 14.23
CA ILE A 142 8.38 -10.92 14.66
C ILE A 142 7.80 -11.79 15.76
N LEU A 143 7.84 -13.12 15.64
CA LEU A 143 7.33 -14.01 16.69
C LEU A 143 8.08 -13.85 18.02
N ARG A 144 9.40 -13.69 17.97
CA ARG A 144 10.24 -13.52 19.17
C ARG A 144 10.05 -12.15 19.83
N HIS A 145 9.73 -11.12 19.05
CA HIS A 145 9.70 -9.72 19.50
C HIS A 145 8.33 -9.05 19.37
N ALA A 146 7.27 -9.82 19.17
CA ALA A 146 5.91 -9.31 18.98
C ALA A 146 5.47 -8.33 20.07
N GLU A 147 5.74 -8.69 21.34
CA GLU A 147 5.43 -7.84 22.49
C GLU A 147 6.20 -6.52 22.46
N LEU A 148 7.49 -6.55 22.15
CA LEU A 148 8.31 -5.34 22.04
C LEU A 148 7.85 -4.43 20.90
N LEU A 149 7.57 -4.99 19.72
CA LEU A 149 7.09 -4.22 18.56
C LEU A 149 5.78 -3.49 18.90
N TYR A 150 4.87 -4.17 19.61
CA TYR A 150 3.62 -3.56 20.07
C TYR A 150 3.84 -2.47 21.11
N ARG A 151 4.66 -2.72 22.12
CA ARG A 151 4.95 -1.72 23.14
C ARG A 151 5.62 -0.49 22.55
N HIS A 152 6.50 -0.67 21.55
CA HIS A 152 7.11 0.43 20.82
C HIS A 152 6.06 1.23 20.04
N ALA A 153 5.15 0.56 19.32
CA ALA A 153 4.10 1.26 18.60
C ALA A 153 3.17 2.07 19.51
N ILE A 154 2.82 1.55 20.70
CA ILE A 154 2.04 2.28 21.71
C ILE A 154 2.82 3.50 22.21
N ALA A 155 4.11 3.33 22.53
CA ALA A 155 4.95 4.41 23.03
C ALA A 155 5.15 5.54 22.00
N SER A 156 5.27 5.19 20.72
CA SER A 156 5.56 6.14 19.65
C SER A 156 4.31 6.82 19.09
N HIS A 157 3.18 6.11 18.95
CA HIS A 157 2.01 6.58 18.18
C HIS A 157 0.67 6.41 18.90
N ASN A 158 0.66 6.00 20.17
CA ASN A 158 -0.55 5.83 21.00
C ASN A 158 -1.69 5.04 20.29
N ILE A 159 -1.32 3.94 19.63
CA ILE A 159 -2.28 3.08 18.90
C ILE A 159 -3.38 2.54 19.83
N LEU A 160 -4.60 2.37 19.29
CA LEU A 160 -5.76 1.90 20.06
C LEU A 160 -5.64 0.41 20.41
N ASP A 161 -6.27 0.01 21.52
CA ASP A 161 -6.16 -1.34 22.12
C ASP A 161 -6.62 -2.51 21.23
N ASN A 162 -7.34 -2.21 20.15
CA ASN A 162 -7.90 -3.20 19.23
C ASN A 162 -7.19 -3.22 17.87
N GLU A 163 -6.15 -2.40 17.67
CA GLU A 163 -5.50 -2.27 16.38
C GLU A 163 -4.36 -3.29 16.18
N GLY A 164 -4.40 -3.93 15.02
CA GLY A 164 -3.38 -4.84 14.55
C GLY A 164 -2.19 -4.07 13.99
N LEU A 165 -0.97 -4.51 14.28
CA LEU A 165 0.20 -4.04 13.54
C LEU A 165 0.33 -4.78 12.22
N TYR A 166 0.69 -4.07 11.16
CA TYR A 166 1.01 -4.64 9.87
C TYR A 166 2.50 -4.46 9.61
N ILE A 167 3.19 -5.56 9.28
CA ILE A 167 4.61 -5.57 8.97
C ILE A 167 4.78 -5.89 7.49
N VAL A 168 5.32 -4.93 6.74
CA VAL A 168 5.45 -5.00 5.29
C VAL A 168 6.58 -5.95 4.90
N THR A 169 6.31 -6.93 4.05
CA THR A 169 7.30 -7.82 3.41
C THR A 169 7.46 -7.55 1.92
N GLY A 170 6.56 -6.75 1.35
CA GLY A 170 6.66 -6.23 0.01
C GLY A 170 5.53 -5.26 -0.31
N CYS A 171 5.73 -4.45 -1.33
CA CYS A 171 4.77 -3.48 -1.82
C CYS A 171 4.78 -3.43 -3.35
N VAL A 172 3.74 -2.84 -3.93
CA VAL A 172 3.73 -2.39 -5.32
C VAL A 172 3.53 -0.89 -5.29
N LYS A 173 4.47 -0.14 -5.86
CA LYS A 173 4.44 1.32 -5.87
C LYS A 173 4.42 1.87 -7.28
N SER A 174 3.88 3.07 -7.43
CA SER A 174 3.85 3.80 -8.69
C SER A 174 4.06 5.28 -8.43
N GLU A 175 4.38 6.03 -9.47
CA GLU A 175 4.39 7.49 -9.44
C GLU A 175 2.96 8.04 -9.49
N SER A 176 2.10 7.44 -10.31
CA SER A 176 0.68 7.79 -10.39
C SER A 176 -0.22 6.58 -10.49
N TRP A 177 -1.49 6.79 -10.20
CA TRP A 177 -2.49 5.74 -10.12
C TRP A 177 -3.88 6.28 -10.46
N ALA A 178 -4.74 5.38 -10.92
CA ALA A 178 -6.16 5.64 -11.02
C ALA A 178 -6.94 4.40 -10.60
N LEU A 179 -7.92 4.61 -9.73
CA LEU A 179 -8.76 3.56 -9.16
C LEU A 179 -10.22 3.92 -9.40
N ALA A 180 -11.03 2.93 -9.79
CA ALA A 180 -12.47 3.07 -9.87
C ALA A 180 -13.12 1.87 -9.17
N GLY A 181 -14.11 2.11 -8.31
CA GLY A 181 -14.87 1.06 -7.61
C GLY A 181 -16.36 1.22 -7.82
N PHE A 182 -17.11 0.12 -7.88
CA PHE A 182 -18.56 0.16 -8.00
C PHE A 182 -19.22 -0.89 -7.10
N SER A 183 -20.38 -0.52 -6.57
CA SER A 183 -21.29 -1.38 -5.79
C SER A 183 -22.61 -1.67 -6.51
N ASP A 184 -22.83 -1.06 -7.67
CA ASP A 184 -24.02 -1.24 -8.49
C ASP A 184 -23.67 -1.87 -9.84
N PRO A 185 -24.54 -2.72 -10.40
CA PRO A 185 -24.29 -3.34 -11.70
C PRO A 185 -24.06 -2.31 -12.81
N MET A 186 -22.89 -2.39 -13.44
CA MET A 186 -22.55 -1.62 -14.63
C MET A 186 -23.29 -2.21 -15.83
N VAL A 187 -24.27 -1.46 -16.38
CA VAL A 187 -25.10 -1.88 -17.52
C VAL A 187 -24.92 -0.92 -18.71
N PRO A 188 -24.94 -1.42 -19.96
CA PRO A 188 -24.88 -0.55 -21.13
C PRO A 188 -25.97 0.54 -21.10
N PRO A 189 -25.66 1.80 -21.44
CA PRO A 189 -24.38 2.28 -22.01
C PRO A 189 -23.30 2.66 -20.97
N GLU A 190 -23.59 2.58 -19.68
CA GLU A 190 -22.73 2.98 -18.56
C GLU A 190 -21.75 1.87 -18.12
N ASP A 191 -21.52 0.86 -18.96
CA ASP A 191 -20.63 -0.27 -18.69
C ASP A 191 -19.15 0.00 -19.01
N LYS A 192 -18.82 1.26 -19.35
CA LYS A 192 -17.51 1.70 -19.81
C LYS A 192 -16.92 2.76 -18.89
N LEU A 193 -15.69 2.51 -18.45
CA LEU A 193 -14.87 3.48 -17.72
C LEU A 193 -13.80 4.03 -18.67
N LEU A 194 -13.67 5.35 -18.73
CA LEU A 194 -12.71 6.03 -19.59
C LEU A 194 -11.76 6.88 -18.76
N LEU A 195 -10.49 6.47 -18.73
CA LEU A 195 -9.39 7.19 -18.11
C LEU A 195 -8.62 7.96 -19.19
N VAL A 196 -8.44 9.26 -19.03
CA VAL A 196 -7.79 10.12 -20.04
C VAL A 196 -6.58 10.82 -19.42
N ARG A 197 -5.48 10.84 -20.17
CA ARG A 197 -4.26 11.57 -19.83
C ARG A 197 -4.50 13.08 -20.00
N ARG A 198 -4.19 13.87 -18.98
CA ARG A 198 -4.19 15.33 -19.10
C ARG A 198 -3.04 15.76 -20.00
N ARG A 199 -3.29 16.75 -20.88
CA ARG A 199 -2.24 17.35 -21.70
C ARG A 199 -1.30 18.18 -20.81
N SER A 200 0.00 17.89 -20.87
CA SER A 200 1.02 18.79 -20.30
C SER A 200 0.96 20.12 -21.04
N GLY A 201 0.45 21.17 -20.40
CA GLY A 201 0.28 22.48 -21.01
C GLY A 201 -0.91 23.30 -20.49
N SER A 202 -1.79 22.71 -19.68
CA SER A 202 -2.76 23.52 -18.93
C SER A 202 -2.01 24.40 -17.93
N ARG A 203 -2.24 25.73 -17.98
CA ARG A 203 -1.63 26.77 -17.13
C ARG A 203 -1.85 26.61 -15.61
N THR A 204 -2.46 25.51 -15.19
CA THR A 204 -2.90 25.23 -13.81
C THR A 204 -2.29 23.96 -13.23
N ASN A 205 -1.40 23.25 -13.93
CA ASN A 205 -0.80 22.01 -13.41
C ASN A 205 0.11 22.34 -12.22
N SER A 206 -0.48 22.34 -11.04
CA SER A 206 0.22 22.38 -9.77
C SER A 206 0.93 21.05 -9.53
N LEU A 207 2.03 21.08 -8.77
CA LEU A 207 2.70 19.88 -8.33
C LEU A 207 1.68 19.01 -7.55
N GLY A 208 1.48 17.75 -7.96
CA GLY A 208 0.47 16.87 -7.37
C GLY A 208 -0.86 16.76 -8.14
N ASP A 209 -1.05 17.50 -9.25
CA ASP A 209 -2.21 17.30 -10.13
C ASP A 209 -2.18 15.93 -10.82
N PRO A 210 -3.26 15.13 -10.78
CA PRO A 210 -3.25 13.79 -11.34
C PRO A 210 -3.04 13.82 -12.86
N GLN A 211 -2.05 13.06 -13.34
CA GLN A 211 -1.72 12.95 -14.76
C GLN A 211 -2.85 12.33 -15.58
N TYR A 212 -3.68 11.49 -14.97
CA TYR A 212 -4.81 10.81 -15.59
C TYR A 212 -6.10 11.06 -14.81
N VAL A 213 -7.22 11.25 -15.50
CA VAL A 213 -8.53 11.53 -14.88
C VAL A 213 -9.62 10.68 -15.51
N TRP A 214 -10.53 10.18 -14.67
CA TRP A 214 -11.74 9.52 -15.13
C TRP A 214 -12.68 10.53 -15.78
N THR A 215 -12.97 10.35 -17.06
CA THR A 215 -13.89 11.21 -17.84
C THR A 215 -15.24 10.56 -18.07
N LYS A 216 -15.30 9.23 -17.96
CA LYS A 216 -16.54 8.45 -17.90
C LYS A 216 -16.39 7.41 -16.79
N GLY A 217 -17.28 7.47 -15.80
CA GLY A 217 -17.27 6.60 -14.63
C GLY A 217 -18.47 5.65 -14.53
N GLY A 218 -19.52 5.85 -15.33
CA GLY A 218 -20.78 5.12 -15.15
C GLY A 218 -21.29 5.28 -13.73
N THR A 219 -21.49 4.15 -13.03
CA THR A 219 -21.87 4.10 -11.60
C THR A 219 -20.69 3.95 -10.64
N ALA A 220 -19.46 4.04 -11.13
CA ALA A 220 -18.27 3.84 -10.33
C ALA A 220 -17.75 5.16 -9.71
N ASP A 221 -17.30 5.07 -8.47
CA ASP A 221 -16.52 6.10 -7.81
C ASP A 221 -15.07 6.00 -8.28
N GLY A 222 -14.60 7.03 -8.97
CA GLY A 222 -13.27 7.11 -9.58
C GLY A 222 -12.36 8.11 -8.87
N TYR A 223 -11.17 7.67 -8.50
CA TYR A 223 -10.11 8.49 -7.94
C TYR A 223 -8.83 8.36 -8.76
N SER A 224 -8.04 9.42 -8.80
CA SER A 224 -6.71 9.42 -9.39
C SER A 224 -5.77 10.25 -8.54
N GLY A 225 -4.50 9.87 -8.53
CA GLY A 225 -3.48 10.60 -7.80
C GLY A 225 -2.11 10.45 -8.46
N THR A 226 -1.21 11.36 -8.10
CA THR A 226 0.20 11.31 -8.48
C THR A 226 1.04 11.75 -7.29
N SER A 227 2.31 11.35 -7.30
CA SER A 227 3.32 11.86 -6.38
C SER A 227 3.42 13.39 -6.46
N GLU A 228 3.58 14.02 -5.31
CA GLU A 228 3.93 15.44 -5.21
C GLU A 228 5.43 15.67 -5.42
N VAL A 229 6.25 14.62 -5.36
CA VAL A 229 7.68 14.67 -5.63
C VAL A 229 7.95 14.13 -7.04
N SER A 230 8.59 14.94 -7.89
CA SER A 230 8.98 14.54 -9.24
C SER A 230 9.79 13.25 -9.20
N ASP A 231 9.46 12.32 -10.09
CA ASP A 231 10.16 11.03 -10.26
C ASP A 231 10.11 10.10 -9.03
N SER A 232 9.31 10.44 -8.01
CA SER A 232 9.11 9.56 -6.86
C SER A 232 8.04 8.50 -7.13
N ARG A 233 8.27 7.30 -6.60
CA ARG A 233 7.37 6.15 -6.64
C ARG A 233 6.92 5.81 -5.22
N ASP A 234 6.30 6.78 -4.57
CA ASP A 234 5.84 6.72 -3.18
C ASP A 234 4.39 6.23 -3.05
N GLN A 235 3.62 6.21 -4.14
CA GLN A 235 2.20 5.81 -4.12
C GLN A 235 2.09 4.29 -4.01
N CYS A 236 1.69 3.79 -2.84
CA CYS A 236 1.62 2.36 -2.55
C CYS A 236 0.28 1.76 -2.99
N LEU A 237 0.27 0.99 -4.07
CA LEU A 237 -0.93 0.37 -4.65
C LEU A 237 -1.34 -0.92 -3.93
N PHE A 238 -0.35 -1.74 -3.58
CA PHE A 238 -0.56 -3.01 -2.88
C PHE A 238 0.47 -3.22 -1.80
N LEU A 239 0.04 -3.86 -0.71
CA LEU A 239 0.86 -4.24 0.43
C LEU A 239 0.84 -5.74 0.66
N ARG A 240 1.99 -6.31 0.95
CA ARG A 240 2.17 -7.69 1.39
C ARG A 240 2.90 -7.68 2.70
N GLY A 241 2.52 -8.58 3.60
CA GLY A 241 3.02 -8.49 4.94
C GLY A 241 2.43 -9.52 5.88
N TYR A 242 2.83 -9.40 7.13
CA TYR A 242 2.24 -10.11 8.25
C TYR A 242 1.36 -9.14 9.02
N LYS A 243 0.19 -9.62 9.44
CA LYS A 243 -0.62 -8.92 10.42
C LYS A 243 -0.33 -9.53 11.78
N LEU A 244 0.14 -8.70 12.70
CA LEU A 244 0.33 -9.06 14.10
C LEU A 244 -0.87 -8.52 14.85
N ASP A 245 -1.71 -9.43 15.36
CA ASP A 245 -2.84 -9.11 16.21
C ASP A 245 -2.56 -9.66 17.61
N LEU A 246 -2.77 -8.84 18.65
CA LEU A 246 -2.66 -9.33 20.03
C LEU A 246 -3.93 -10.04 20.47
N LEU A 247 -3.77 -11.24 21.03
CA LEU A 247 -4.78 -11.87 21.87
C LEU A 247 -4.92 -11.08 23.17
N GLN A 248 -6.15 -10.99 23.72
CA GLN A 248 -6.46 -10.23 24.95
C GLN A 248 -5.45 -10.41 26.10
N PRO A 249 -4.97 -11.62 26.44
CA PRO A 249 -4.00 -11.80 27.53
C PRO A 249 -2.65 -11.11 27.29
N LEU A 250 -2.19 -11.03 26.03
CA LEU A 250 -0.93 -10.35 25.71
C LEU A 250 -1.09 -8.83 25.77
N ARG A 251 -2.28 -8.31 25.47
CA ARG A 251 -2.59 -6.86 25.57
C ARG A 251 -2.45 -6.34 27.00
N LEU A 252 -2.99 -7.09 27.94
CA LEU A 252 -2.93 -6.79 29.37
C LEU A 252 -1.49 -6.76 29.89
N ARG A 253 -0.66 -7.70 29.43
CA ARG A 253 0.78 -7.72 29.73
C ARG A 253 1.52 -6.52 29.15
N VAL A 254 1.26 -6.17 27.89
CA VAL A 254 1.86 -5.05 27.18
C VAL A 254 1.62 -3.72 27.90
N ARG A 255 0.47 -3.55 28.56
CA ARG A 255 0.11 -2.33 29.30
C ARG A 255 0.33 -2.41 30.82
N GLY A 256 0.86 -3.51 31.35
CA GLY A 256 1.07 -3.69 32.79
C GLY A 256 -0.23 -3.77 33.62
N THR A 257 -1.37 -4.01 32.98
CA THR A 257 -2.67 -4.14 33.64
C THR A 257 -2.92 -5.61 33.98
N LYS A 258 -2.81 -5.99 35.26
CA LYS A 258 -3.17 -7.35 35.69
C LYS A 258 -4.68 -7.57 35.50
N LEU A 259 -5.08 -8.73 35.00
CA LEU A 259 -6.45 -9.21 35.15
C LEU A 259 -6.75 -9.29 36.65
N SER A 260 -7.65 -8.44 37.13
CA SER A 260 -8.34 -8.68 38.39
C SER A 260 -9.20 -9.92 38.18
N VAL A 261 -8.78 -11.03 38.78
CA VAL A 261 -9.61 -12.22 38.99
C VAL A 261 -10.63 -11.90 40.09
#